data_AF-A0A842YHN8-F1
#
_entry.id   AF-A0A842YHN8-F1
#
_cell.length_a   1.000
_cell.length_b   1.000
_cell.length_c   1.000
_cell.angle_alpha   90.00
_cell.angle_beta   90.00
_cell.angle_gamma   90.00
#
_symmetry.space_group_name_H-M   'P 1'
#
loop_
_entity.id
_entity.type
_entity.pdbx_description
1 polymer ?
#
loop_
_entity_poly.entity_id
_entity_poly.type
_entity_poly.pdbx_seq_one_letter_code
_entity_poly.pdbx_strand_id
1 'polypeptide(L)'
;FGRAEKCFREILALQTNAEQSRIDKEQKKAQSLLCSAESNVRLLTELLQINNKTEAKKVLNEIFKNLRKAEKLAKTRELTGAIQGDLKTYSFVEDLLKKKRDDISGIIAQIEFAKDLRKTSLIQEISKAMDEARLEMSKNPSDSLDSIREALDTLGILLSLDIEDEEVGDLRNKTLALLNNVKYMIQFQQSSQLDQGVKFILSRILENLHAEEAASYYKIIGDKATALELVDLGKLALATAFASEAQSYSRQSEQMAFRAQIERLNTFHKLADELSILEEEEEDPMDDALEIHDGTISKLKQTVASFEAAANELDSVKGEIIRLKNNVEGQVRQLQGVVMKFKGDLSRLEGAKNDFMGEYLFMKGEKSKAKIHFSDANDQLREAVGNYTVAAQ
;
A
#
# COMPACT_ATOMS: atom_id res chain seq x y z
N PHE A 1 -41.95 3.69 -0.57
CA PHE A 1 -41.57 2.34 -1.04
C PHE A 1 -40.30 2.35 -1.90
N GLY A 2 -40.22 3.08 -3.03
CA GLY A 2 -38.97 3.12 -3.84
C GLY A 2 -37.71 3.69 -3.15
N ARG A 3 -37.84 4.55 -2.12
CA ARG A 3 -36.69 4.96 -1.27
C ARG A 3 -36.31 3.92 -0.19
N ALA A 4 -37.25 3.07 0.22
CA ALA A 4 -36.96 1.97 1.15
C ALA A 4 -36.18 0.84 0.44
N GLU A 5 -36.48 0.59 -0.84
CA GLU A 5 -35.76 -0.39 -1.66
C GLU A 5 -34.28 -0.02 -1.89
N LYS A 6 -33.97 1.29 -1.93
CA LYS A 6 -32.60 1.80 -2.08
C LYS A 6 -31.78 1.63 -0.79
N CYS A 7 -32.38 1.84 0.38
CA CYS A 7 -31.77 1.50 1.69
C CYS A 7 -31.65 -0.02 1.90
N PHE A 8 -32.56 -0.83 1.34
CA PHE A 8 -32.47 -2.29 1.42
C PHE A 8 -31.31 -2.88 0.60
N ARG A 9 -30.82 -2.18 -0.44
CA ARG A 9 -29.62 -2.61 -1.17
C ARG A 9 -28.31 -2.32 -0.43
N GLU A 10 -28.26 -1.33 0.46
CA GLU A 10 -27.14 -1.16 1.39
C GLU A 10 -27.13 -2.26 2.49
N ILE A 11 -28.29 -2.86 2.79
CA ILE A 11 -28.41 -3.98 3.73
C ILE A 11 -27.89 -5.30 3.16
N LEU A 12 -27.87 -5.51 1.84
CA LEU A 12 -27.36 -6.75 1.23
C LEU A 12 -25.86 -6.97 1.46
N ALA A 13 -25.08 -5.91 1.65
CA ALA A 13 -23.67 -6.00 2.07
C ALA A 13 -23.51 -6.20 3.58
N LEU A 14 -24.42 -5.66 4.40
CA LEU A 14 -24.39 -5.84 5.87
C LEU A 14 -24.87 -7.22 6.30
N GLN A 15 -25.83 -7.81 5.59
CA GLN A 15 -26.35 -9.14 5.91
C GLN A 15 -25.32 -10.23 5.62
N THR A 16 -24.65 -10.12 4.47
CA THR A 16 -23.50 -10.97 4.12
C THR A 16 -22.32 -10.77 5.08
N ASN A 17 -22.00 -9.52 5.46
CA ASN A 17 -20.95 -9.25 6.44
C ASN A 17 -21.30 -9.71 7.87
N ALA A 18 -22.57 -9.62 8.28
CA ALA A 18 -23.03 -10.10 9.59
C ALA A 18 -23.08 -11.63 9.66
N GLU A 19 -23.48 -12.27 8.56
CA GLU A 19 -23.47 -13.73 8.42
C GLU A 19 -22.03 -14.25 8.36
N GLN A 20 -21.14 -13.57 7.62
CA GLN A 20 -19.70 -13.83 7.62
C GLN A 20 -19.09 -13.63 9.02
N SER A 21 -19.41 -12.54 9.72
CA SER A 21 -18.93 -12.29 11.09
C SER A 21 -19.41 -13.35 12.08
N ARG A 22 -20.65 -13.84 11.92
CA ARG A 22 -21.17 -14.95 12.72
C ARG A 22 -20.46 -16.27 12.40
N ILE A 23 -20.24 -16.55 11.12
CA ILE A 23 -19.46 -17.70 10.64
C ILE A 23 -18.05 -17.65 11.24
N ASP A 24 -17.38 -16.49 11.17
CA ASP A 24 -16.04 -16.28 11.71
C ASP A 24 -16.02 -16.45 13.24
N LYS A 25 -17.07 -16.03 13.95
CA LYS A 25 -17.21 -16.22 15.40
C LYS A 25 -17.41 -17.69 15.77
N GLU A 26 -18.23 -18.42 15.02
CA GLU A 26 -18.44 -19.86 15.19
C GLU A 26 -17.15 -20.64 14.90
N GLN A 27 -16.44 -20.28 13.83
CA GLN A 27 -15.16 -20.84 13.43
C GLN A 27 -14.05 -20.56 14.47
N LYS A 28 -13.91 -19.32 14.95
CA LYS A 28 -12.97 -18.97 16.02
C LYS A 28 -13.27 -19.72 17.32
N LYS A 29 -14.55 -19.96 17.62
CA LYS A 29 -14.95 -20.76 18.78
C LYS A 29 -14.59 -22.23 18.59
N ALA A 30 -14.75 -22.77 17.38
CA ALA A 30 -14.30 -24.13 17.06
C ALA A 30 -12.79 -24.27 17.21
N GLN A 31 -12.01 -23.30 16.71
CA GLN A 31 -10.55 -23.26 16.86
C GLN A 31 -10.13 -23.15 18.34
N SER A 32 -10.77 -22.28 19.13
CA SER A 32 -10.50 -22.17 20.58
C SER A 32 -10.76 -23.49 21.32
N LEU A 33 -11.81 -24.23 20.95
CA LEU A 33 -12.11 -25.54 21.51
C LEU A 33 -11.06 -26.59 21.11
N LEU A 34 -10.53 -26.51 19.88
CA LEU A 34 -9.40 -27.33 19.44
C LEU A 34 -8.14 -27.02 20.26
N CYS A 35 -7.77 -25.74 20.44
CA CYS A 35 -6.63 -25.35 21.28
C CYS A 35 -6.78 -25.87 22.72
N SER A 36 -8.00 -25.78 23.28
CA SER A 36 -8.28 -26.31 24.62
C SER A 36 -8.16 -27.83 24.67
N ALA A 37 -8.55 -28.54 23.60
CA ALA A 37 -8.34 -29.98 23.50
C ALA A 37 -6.84 -30.30 23.46
N GLU A 38 -6.05 -29.60 22.64
CA GLU A 38 -4.59 -29.81 22.55
C GLU A 38 -3.84 -29.50 23.85
N SER A 39 -4.22 -28.44 24.57
CA SER A 39 -3.69 -28.18 25.91
C SER A 39 -3.96 -29.33 26.87
N ASN A 40 -5.15 -29.94 26.79
CA ASN A 40 -5.50 -31.09 27.61
C ASN A 40 -4.74 -32.36 27.19
N VAL A 41 -4.25 -32.45 25.96
CA VAL A 41 -3.43 -33.59 25.47
C VAL A 41 -2.06 -33.60 26.13
N ARG A 42 -1.46 -32.43 26.39
CA ARG A 42 -0.23 -32.34 27.19
C ARG A 42 -0.44 -32.90 28.59
N LEU A 43 -1.48 -32.42 29.27
CA LEU A 43 -1.85 -32.89 30.59
C LEU A 43 -2.19 -34.39 30.60
N LEU A 44 -2.85 -34.89 29.55
CA LEU A 44 -3.07 -36.33 29.36
C LEU A 44 -1.74 -37.10 29.25
N THR A 45 -0.79 -36.60 28.47
CA THR A 45 0.52 -37.23 28.27
C THR A 45 1.32 -37.28 29.58
N GLU A 46 1.32 -36.19 30.35
CA GLU A 46 1.95 -36.12 31.68
C GLU A 46 1.31 -37.11 32.68
N LEU A 47 -0.03 -37.18 32.71
CA LEU A 47 -0.75 -38.12 33.58
C LEU A 47 -0.51 -39.57 33.19
N LEU A 48 -0.34 -39.85 31.90
CA LEU A 48 0.05 -41.16 31.40
C LEU A 48 1.48 -41.50 31.85
N GLN A 49 2.44 -40.57 31.77
CA GLN A 49 3.80 -40.77 32.26
C GLN A 49 3.87 -41.10 33.76
N ILE A 50 2.99 -40.50 34.57
CA ILE A 50 2.88 -40.76 36.02
C ILE A 50 2.00 -42.00 36.32
N ASN A 51 1.52 -42.71 35.29
CA ASN A 51 0.64 -43.89 35.38
C ASN A 51 -0.70 -43.64 36.11
N ASN A 52 -1.20 -42.41 36.08
CA ASN A 52 -2.46 -42.02 36.71
C ASN A 52 -3.64 -42.22 35.75
N LYS A 53 -4.04 -43.50 35.58
CA LYS A 53 -5.08 -43.91 34.61
C LYS A 53 -6.48 -43.35 34.92
N THR A 54 -6.79 -43.01 36.17
CA THR A 54 -8.12 -42.50 36.58
C THR A 54 -8.30 -41.04 36.20
N GLU A 55 -7.29 -40.20 36.42
CA GLU A 55 -7.33 -38.80 35.96
C GLU A 55 -7.14 -38.68 34.45
N ALA A 56 -6.27 -39.51 33.85
CA ALA A 56 -6.11 -39.56 32.40
C ALA A 56 -7.45 -39.81 31.67
N LYS A 57 -8.32 -40.69 32.20
CA LYS A 57 -9.66 -40.92 31.64
C LYS A 57 -10.59 -39.71 31.76
N LYS A 58 -10.50 -38.93 32.85
CA LYS A 58 -11.32 -37.72 33.01
C LYS A 58 -10.90 -36.66 31.98
N VAL A 59 -9.60 -36.48 31.80
CA VAL A 59 -9.02 -35.52 30.84
C VAL A 59 -9.35 -35.93 29.41
N LEU A 60 -9.29 -37.23 29.09
CA LEU A 60 -9.69 -37.76 27.79
C LEU A 60 -11.18 -37.48 27.48
N ASN A 61 -12.07 -37.60 28.47
CA ASN A 61 -13.48 -37.24 28.29
C ASN A 61 -13.68 -35.75 28.04
N GLU A 62 -12.87 -34.88 28.67
CA GLU A 62 -12.89 -33.45 28.39
C GLU A 62 -12.38 -33.12 26.98
N ILE A 63 -11.33 -33.79 26.52
CA ILE A 63 -10.83 -33.72 25.13
C ILE A 63 -11.96 -34.06 24.15
N PHE A 64 -12.65 -35.19 24.33
CA PHE A 64 -13.78 -35.56 23.47
C PHE A 64 -14.93 -34.56 23.50
N LYS A 65 -15.25 -34.00 24.67
CA LYS A 65 -16.30 -33.00 24.82
C LYS A 65 -15.97 -31.73 24.02
N ASN A 66 -14.71 -31.30 24.06
CA ASN A 66 -14.25 -30.12 23.33
C ASN A 66 -14.21 -30.39 21.83
N LEU A 67 -13.66 -31.52 21.38
CA LEU A 67 -13.59 -31.90 19.97
C LEU A 67 -14.97 -32.08 19.33
N ARG A 68 -15.92 -32.75 20.00
CA ARG A 68 -17.31 -32.91 19.48
C ARG A 68 -18.08 -31.59 19.41
N LYS A 69 -17.75 -30.63 20.27
CA LYS A 69 -18.32 -29.28 20.19
C LYS A 69 -17.66 -28.48 19.08
N ALA A 70 -16.36 -28.63 18.88
CA ALA A 70 -15.62 -28.01 17.80
C ALA A 70 -16.12 -28.52 16.44
N GLU A 71 -16.34 -29.83 16.28
CA GLU A 71 -16.82 -30.46 15.04
C GLU A 71 -18.17 -29.86 14.57
N LYS A 72 -19.08 -29.57 15.51
CA LYS A 72 -20.38 -28.96 15.19
C LYS A 72 -20.30 -27.49 14.77
N LEU A 73 -19.21 -26.82 15.11
CA LEU A 73 -19.01 -25.40 14.90
C LEU A 73 -18.02 -25.11 13.76
N ALA A 74 -17.17 -26.08 13.41
CA ALA A 74 -16.22 -25.98 12.31
C ALA A 74 -16.96 -25.92 10.97
N LYS A 75 -16.57 -24.96 10.13
CA LYS A 75 -17.14 -24.75 8.80
C LYS A 75 -16.14 -24.89 7.66
N THR A 76 -14.84 -24.88 7.96
CA THR A 76 -13.79 -25.11 6.97
C THR A 76 -13.45 -26.60 6.89
N ARG A 77 -13.04 -27.06 5.70
CA ARG A 77 -12.71 -28.47 5.44
C ARG A 77 -11.48 -28.88 6.24
N GLU A 78 -10.52 -27.97 6.37
CA GLU A 78 -9.23 -28.11 7.02
C GLU A 78 -9.41 -28.31 8.52
N LEU A 79 -10.22 -27.45 9.17
CA LEU A 79 -10.52 -27.57 10.59
C LEU A 79 -11.35 -28.81 10.91
N THR A 80 -12.34 -29.13 10.07
CA THR A 80 -13.17 -30.33 10.23
C THR A 80 -12.32 -31.60 10.08
N GLY A 81 -11.46 -31.64 9.06
CA GLY A 81 -10.52 -32.74 8.81
C GLY A 81 -9.56 -32.94 9.97
N ALA A 82 -9.00 -31.85 10.51
CA ALA A 82 -8.18 -31.90 11.72
C ALA A 82 -8.99 -32.51 12.89
N ILE A 83 -10.13 -31.94 13.26
CA ILE A 83 -10.94 -32.43 14.41
C ILE A 83 -11.32 -33.91 14.26
N GLN A 84 -11.71 -34.36 13.06
CA GLN A 84 -12.05 -35.76 12.81
C GLN A 84 -10.83 -36.69 12.93
N GLY A 85 -9.64 -36.22 12.53
CA GLY A 85 -8.39 -36.90 12.79
C GLY A 85 -8.14 -37.12 14.28
N ASP A 86 -8.31 -36.08 15.11
CA ASP A 86 -8.15 -36.19 16.57
C ASP A 86 -9.15 -37.15 17.19
N LEU A 87 -10.42 -37.06 16.78
CA LEU A 87 -11.46 -37.94 17.31
C LEU A 87 -11.13 -39.42 17.06
N LYS A 88 -10.52 -39.75 15.92
CA LYS A 88 -10.04 -41.11 15.61
C LYS A 88 -8.81 -41.50 16.43
N THR A 89 -7.86 -40.59 16.60
CA THR A 89 -6.66 -40.84 17.42
C THR A 89 -7.03 -41.09 18.87
N TYR A 90 -7.85 -40.23 19.46
CA TYR A 90 -8.22 -40.34 20.87
C TYR A 90 -9.20 -41.47 21.16
N SER A 91 -10.02 -41.91 20.19
CA SER A 91 -10.84 -43.12 20.36
C SER A 91 -9.98 -44.37 20.43
N PHE A 92 -8.91 -44.42 19.64
CA PHE A 92 -7.92 -45.49 19.72
C PHE A 92 -7.18 -45.48 21.07
N VAL A 93 -6.79 -44.30 21.57
CA VAL A 93 -6.20 -44.13 22.91
C VAL A 93 -7.18 -44.59 24.01
N GLU A 94 -8.47 -44.26 23.88
CA GLU A 94 -9.51 -44.71 24.82
C GLU A 94 -9.60 -46.23 24.89
N ASP A 95 -9.55 -46.89 23.74
CA ASP A 95 -9.60 -48.36 23.63
C ASP A 95 -8.35 -49.03 24.19
N LEU A 96 -7.18 -48.40 24.06
CA LEU A 96 -5.94 -48.87 24.67
C LEU A 96 -5.96 -48.70 26.18
N LEU A 97 -6.51 -47.61 26.71
CA LEU A 97 -6.68 -47.37 28.15
C LEU A 97 -7.73 -48.28 28.82
N LYS A 98 -8.59 -48.93 28.03
CA LYS A 98 -9.51 -49.99 28.50
C LYS A 98 -8.83 -51.36 28.58
N LYS A 99 -7.77 -51.60 27.81
CA LYS A 99 -7.03 -52.88 27.82
C LYS A 99 -6.11 -52.93 29.05
N LYS A 100 -6.06 -54.08 29.74
CA LYS A 100 -5.24 -54.30 30.95
C LYS A 100 -3.71 -54.34 30.71
N ARG A 101 -3.21 -54.06 29.50
CA ARG A 101 -1.77 -54.10 29.21
C ARG A 101 -1.12 -52.77 29.63
N ASP A 102 0.00 -52.85 30.34
CA ASP A 102 0.77 -51.71 30.87
C ASP A 102 1.69 -51.03 29.84
N ASP A 103 1.36 -51.12 28.55
CA ASP A 103 2.20 -50.52 27.51
C ASP A 103 1.87 -49.05 27.29
N ILE A 104 2.04 -48.27 28.35
CA ILE A 104 1.79 -46.82 28.39
C ILE A 104 2.78 -46.09 27.47
N SER A 105 3.99 -46.64 27.31
CA SER A 105 4.99 -46.14 26.37
C SER A 105 4.51 -46.19 24.92
N GLY A 106 3.83 -47.28 24.52
CA GLY A 106 3.22 -47.40 23.20
C GLY A 106 2.05 -46.43 22.97
N ILE A 107 1.29 -46.08 24.02
CA ILE A 107 0.19 -45.09 23.93
C ILE A 107 0.77 -43.68 23.70
N ILE A 108 1.81 -43.30 24.44
CA ILE A 108 2.47 -41.99 24.30
C ILE A 108 3.10 -41.88 22.90
N ALA A 109 3.83 -42.89 22.45
CA ALA A 109 4.45 -42.91 21.12
C ALA A 109 3.41 -42.78 19.98
N GLN A 110 2.20 -43.32 20.16
CA GLN A 110 1.12 -43.19 19.18
C GLN A 110 0.49 -41.79 19.18
N ILE A 111 0.39 -41.14 20.34
CA ILE A 111 -0.07 -39.74 20.43
C ILE A 111 0.95 -38.83 19.75
N GLU A 112 2.24 -39.02 20.00
CA GLU A 112 3.32 -38.28 19.34
C GLU A 112 3.35 -38.52 17.83
N PHE A 113 3.27 -39.78 17.39
CA PHE A 113 3.22 -40.12 15.96
C PHE A 113 2.02 -39.48 15.25
N ALA A 114 0.85 -39.45 15.88
CA ALA A 114 -0.33 -38.80 15.31
C ALA A 114 -0.16 -37.28 15.20
N LYS A 115 0.52 -36.64 16.16
CA LYS A 115 0.86 -35.22 16.11
C LYS A 115 1.83 -34.91 14.97
N ASP A 116 2.88 -35.72 14.81
CA ASP A 116 3.87 -35.55 13.73
C ASP A 116 3.26 -35.76 12.34
N LEU A 117 2.41 -36.78 12.19
CA LEU A 117 1.70 -37.04 10.94
C LEU A 117 0.79 -35.87 10.57
N ARG A 118 0.07 -35.31 11.54
CA ARG A 118 -0.76 -34.12 11.34
C ARG A 118 0.08 -32.92 10.96
N LYS A 119 1.17 -32.64 11.69
CA LYS A 119 2.09 -31.53 11.40
C LYS A 119 2.53 -31.60 9.94
N THR A 120 3.00 -32.77 9.51
CA THR A 120 3.46 -33.00 8.13
C THR A 120 2.36 -32.78 7.10
N SER A 121 1.14 -33.28 7.35
CA SER A 121 -0.01 -33.09 6.47
C SER A 121 -0.38 -31.61 6.33
N LEU A 122 -0.44 -30.86 7.44
CA LEU A 122 -0.76 -29.43 7.44
C LEU A 122 0.31 -28.62 6.71
N ILE A 123 1.60 -28.94 6.89
CA ILE A 123 2.70 -28.27 6.16
C ILE A 123 2.57 -28.51 4.64
N GLN A 124 2.21 -29.73 4.22
CA GLN A 124 1.98 -30.04 2.80
C GLN A 124 0.79 -29.27 2.23
N GLU A 125 -0.32 -29.18 2.98
CA GLU A 125 -1.50 -28.41 2.57
C GLU A 125 -1.18 -26.91 2.44
N ILE A 126 -0.46 -26.32 3.40
CA ILE A 126 -0.03 -24.92 3.32
C ILE A 126 0.89 -24.70 2.12
N SER A 127 1.86 -25.60 1.90
CA SER A 127 2.80 -25.48 0.78
C SER A 127 2.07 -25.54 -0.57
N LYS A 128 1.13 -26.48 -0.71
CA LYS A 128 0.30 -26.61 -1.91
C LYS A 128 -0.55 -25.34 -2.15
N ALA A 129 -1.22 -24.83 -1.13
CA ALA A 129 -2.02 -23.62 -1.24
C ALA A 129 -1.16 -22.39 -1.59
N MET A 130 0.06 -22.29 -1.06
CA MET A 130 1.01 -21.24 -1.44
C MET A 130 1.50 -21.37 -2.89
N ASP A 131 1.72 -22.59 -3.39
CA ASP A 131 2.12 -22.82 -4.79
C ASP A 131 0.99 -22.46 -5.76
N GLU A 132 -0.25 -22.83 -5.42
CA GLU A 132 -1.46 -22.44 -6.16
C GLU A 132 -1.62 -20.90 -6.17
N ALA A 133 -1.48 -20.25 -5.02
CA ALA A 133 -1.50 -18.80 -4.92
C ALA A 133 -0.43 -18.11 -5.79
N ARG A 134 0.81 -18.66 -5.82
CA ARG A 134 1.89 -18.12 -6.67
C ARG A 134 1.57 -18.24 -8.16
N LEU A 135 0.95 -19.34 -8.59
CA LEU A 135 0.55 -19.55 -9.98
C LEU A 135 -0.56 -18.58 -10.39
N GLU A 136 -1.54 -18.39 -9.52
CA GLU A 136 -2.72 -17.53 -9.76
C GLU A 136 -2.39 -16.05 -9.68
N MET A 137 -1.43 -15.64 -8.83
CA MET A 137 -1.01 -14.24 -8.66
C MET A 137 -0.66 -13.55 -9.98
N SER A 138 -0.08 -14.27 -10.94
CA SER A 138 0.27 -13.74 -12.26
C SER A 138 -0.91 -13.59 -13.24
N LYS A 139 -2.01 -14.35 -13.02
CA LYS A 139 -3.17 -14.40 -13.92
C LYS A 139 -4.33 -13.57 -13.36
N ASN A 140 -4.74 -13.88 -12.13
CA ASN A 140 -5.82 -13.25 -11.38
C ASN A 140 -5.41 -13.11 -9.91
N PRO A 141 -4.87 -11.94 -9.51
CA PRO A 141 -4.48 -11.68 -8.13
C PRO A 141 -5.62 -11.85 -7.12
N SER A 142 -6.87 -11.58 -7.52
CA SER A 142 -8.03 -11.76 -6.63
C SER A 142 -8.29 -13.22 -6.27
N ASP A 143 -8.10 -14.15 -7.21
CA ASP A 143 -8.35 -15.57 -6.98
C ASP A 143 -7.27 -16.16 -6.04
N SER A 144 -6.04 -15.63 -6.12
CA SER A 144 -4.95 -16.02 -5.21
C SER A 144 -5.22 -15.69 -3.73
N LEU A 145 -6.16 -14.77 -3.43
CA LEU A 145 -6.55 -14.49 -2.04
C LEU A 145 -7.28 -15.66 -1.39
N ASP A 146 -8.07 -16.42 -2.13
CA ASP A 146 -8.79 -17.57 -1.60
C ASP A 146 -7.80 -18.68 -1.22
N SER A 147 -6.83 -18.94 -2.10
CA SER A 147 -5.70 -19.86 -1.86
C SER A 147 -4.85 -19.44 -0.66
N ILE A 148 -4.55 -18.14 -0.51
CA ILE A 148 -3.83 -17.63 0.67
C ILE A 148 -4.67 -17.71 1.94
N ARG A 149 -5.98 -17.51 1.86
CA ARG A 149 -6.88 -17.65 2.99
C ARG A 149 -6.89 -19.09 3.49
N GLU A 150 -6.97 -20.08 2.59
CA GLU A 150 -6.84 -21.50 2.94
C GLU A 150 -5.48 -21.77 3.62
N ALA A 151 -4.38 -21.23 3.08
CA ALA A 151 -3.06 -21.37 3.68
C ALA A 151 -2.98 -20.75 5.09
N LEU A 152 -3.59 -19.58 5.32
CA LEU A 152 -3.59 -18.90 6.62
C LEU A 152 -4.47 -19.60 7.65
N ASP A 153 -5.63 -20.13 7.25
CA ASP A 153 -6.51 -20.92 8.12
C ASP A 153 -5.79 -22.20 8.57
N THR A 154 -5.15 -22.91 7.65
CA THR A 154 -4.35 -24.12 7.94
C THR A 154 -3.12 -23.80 8.80
N LEU A 155 -2.44 -22.68 8.53
CA LEU A 155 -1.34 -22.19 9.37
C LEU A 155 -1.81 -21.85 10.79
N GLY A 156 -3.00 -21.27 10.93
CA GLY A 156 -3.63 -21.00 12.23
C GLY A 156 -3.90 -22.27 13.03
N ILE A 157 -4.26 -23.37 12.35
CA ILE A 157 -4.39 -24.70 12.99
C ILE A 157 -3.01 -25.21 13.38
N LEU A 158 -2.01 -25.12 12.51
CA LEU A 158 -0.64 -25.59 12.79
C LEU A 158 -0.02 -24.87 13.99
N LEU A 159 -0.16 -23.54 14.07
CA LEU A 159 0.34 -22.74 15.20
C LEU A 159 -0.40 -23.07 16.51
N SER A 160 -1.66 -23.51 16.45
CA SER A 160 -2.42 -23.92 17.63
C SER A 160 -1.94 -25.24 18.26
N LEU A 161 -1.13 -26.01 17.54
CA LEU A 161 -0.50 -27.23 18.07
C LEU A 161 0.71 -26.92 18.98
N ASP A 162 1.04 -25.63 19.19
CA ASP A 162 2.23 -25.15 19.92
C ASP A 162 3.54 -25.77 19.38
N ILE A 163 3.62 -25.94 18.07
CA ILE A 163 4.82 -26.40 17.37
C ILE A 163 5.47 -25.18 16.73
N GLU A 164 6.04 -24.28 17.53
CA GLU A 164 6.92 -23.22 17.02
C GLU A 164 8.33 -23.79 16.79
N ASP A 165 8.45 -24.63 15.77
CA ASP A 165 9.75 -25.06 15.25
C ASP A 165 10.22 -24.08 14.16
N GLU A 166 11.53 -24.08 13.88
CA GLU A 166 12.16 -23.22 12.86
C GLU A 166 11.45 -23.34 11.48
N GLU A 167 11.05 -24.56 11.10
CA GLU A 167 10.28 -24.83 9.87
C GLU A 167 8.90 -24.14 9.84
N VAL A 168 8.18 -24.12 10.97
CA VAL A 168 6.86 -23.48 11.07
C VAL A 168 7.00 -21.96 11.10
N GLY A 169 8.05 -21.46 11.74
CA GLY A 169 8.42 -20.04 11.72
C GLY A 169 8.73 -19.54 10.30
N ASP A 170 9.52 -20.31 9.54
CA ASP A 170 9.83 -20.03 8.14
C ASP A 170 8.59 -20.08 7.26
N LEU A 171 7.72 -21.08 7.46
CA LEU A 171 6.47 -21.22 6.73
C LEU A 171 5.55 -20.03 6.98
N ARG A 172 5.39 -19.61 8.24
CA ARG A 172 4.62 -18.41 8.61
C ARG A 172 5.15 -17.17 7.90
N ASN A 173 6.46 -16.95 7.95
CA ASN A 173 7.07 -15.78 7.33
C ASN A 173 6.83 -15.80 5.81
N LYS A 174 7.01 -16.95 5.15
CA LYS A 174 6.73 -17.14 3.71
C LYS A 174 5.28 -16.85 3.34
N THR A 175 4.31 -17.33 4.12
CA THR A 175 2.90 -17.07 3.89
C THR A 175 2.58 -15.57 4.01
N LEU A 176 3.15 -14.89 5.01
CA LEU A 176 2.97 -13.44 5.18
C LEU A 176 3.61 -12.62 4.06
N ALA A 177 4.80 -12.99 3.59
CA ALA A 177 5.43 -12.33 2.45
C ALA A 177 4.61 -12.48 1.17
N LEU A 178 4.05 -13.68 0.93
CA LEU A 178 3.20 -13.93 -0.23
C LEU A 178 1.90 -13.12 -0.15
N LEU A 179 1.25 -13.06 1.02
CA LEU A 179 0.06 -12.23 1.25
C LEU A 179 0.32 -10.76 0.90
N ASN A 180 1.43 -10.19 1.39
CA ASN A 180 1.74 -8.79 1.12
C ASN A 180 2.12 -8.56 -0.36
N ASN A 181 2.74 -9.53 -1.01
CA ASN A 181 2.97 -9.46 -2.46
C ASN A 181 1.65 -9.45 -3.25
N VAL A 182 0.68 -10.29 -2.87
CA VAL A 182 -0.64 -10.29 -3.50
C VAL A 182 -1.38 -8.98 -3.28
N LYS A 183 -1.30 -8.38 -2.08
CA LYS A 183 -1.84 -7.02 -1.86
C LYS A 183 -1.22 -6.00 -2.80
N TYR A 184 0.10 -6.02 -2.96
CA TYR A 184 0.81 -5.18 -3.91
C TYR A 184 0.32 -5.41 -5.34
N MET A 185 0.19 -6.66 -5.79
CA MET A 185 -0.30 -7.01 -7.13
C MET A 185 -1.74 -6.53 -7.39
N ILE A 186 -2.63 -6.67 -6.42
CA ILE A 186 -4.00 -6.15 -6.51
C ILE A 186 -3.98 -4.64 -6.64
N GLN A 187 -3.18 -3.95 -5.82
CA GLN A 187 -3.06 -2.51 -5.86
C GLN A 187 -2.46 -2.04 -7.20
N PHE A 188 -1.45 -2.72 -7.72
CA PHE A 188 -0.85 -2.47 -9.03
C PHE A 188 -1.87 -2.63 -10.17
N GLN A 189 -2.73 -3.65 -10.11
CA GLN A 189 -3.78 -3.86 -11.10
C GLN A 189 -4.82 -2.74 -11.05
N GLN A 190 -5.20 -2.29 -9.85
CA GLN A 190 -6.11 -1.16 -9.67
C GLN A 190 -5.49 0.15 -10.15
N SER A 191 -4.23 0.42 -9.82
CA SER A 191 -3.52 1.64 -10.23
C SER A 191 -3.32 1.70 -11.74
N SER A 192 -3.18 0.55 -12.41
CA SER A 192 -3.03 0.45 -13.87
C SER A 192 -4.33 0.68 -14.65
N GLN A 193 -5.50 0.61 -14.00
CA GLN A 193 -6.79 0.96 -14.60
C GLN A 193 -7.11 2.46 -14.49
N LEU A 194 -6.30 3.22 -13.75
CA LEU A 194 -6.48 4.64 -13.54
C LEU A 194 -5.51 5.40 -14.46
N ASP A 195 -6.03 6.36 -15.22
CA ASP A 195 -5.20 7.12 -16.18
C ASP A 195 -4.54 8.35 -15.56
N GLN A 196 -5.29 9.18 -14.82
CA GLN A 196 -4.79 10.45 -14.28
C GLN A 196 -5.66 10.99 -13.12
N GLY A 197 -5.11 11.95 -12.37
CA GLY A 197 -5.82 12.71 -11.34
C GLY A 197 -5.59 12.20 -9.91
N VAL A 198 -6.33 12.77 -8.95
CA VAL A 198 -6.09 12.54 -7.52
C VAL A 198 -6.22 11.06 -7.13
N LYS A 199 -7.18 10.34 -7.72
CA LYS A 199 -7.36 8.89 -7.49
C LYS A 199 -6.17 8.08 -8.00
N PHE A 200 -5.60 8.45 -9.15
CA PHE A 200 -4.41 7.80 -9.69
C PHE A 200 -3.20 8.01 -8.77
N ILE A 201 -2.95 9.27 -8.37
CA ILE A 201 -1.85 9.64 -7.47
C ILE A 201 -1.94 8.88 -6.15
N LEU A 202 -3.12 8.91 -5.52
CA LEU A 202 -3.36 8.18 -4.26
C LEU A 202 -3.13 6.67 -4.43
N SER A 203 -3.61 6.11 -5.54
CA SER A 203 -3.45 4.68 -5.83
C SER A 203 -1.97 4.28 -6.02
N ARG A 204 -1.16 5.12 -6.66
CA ARG A 204 0.28 4.89 -6.84
C ARG A 204 1.08 5.06 -5.54
N ILE A 205 0.68 5.98 -4.66
CA ILE A 205 1.25 6.10 -3.32
C ILE A 205 0.96 4.84 -2.50
N LEU A 206 -0.28 4.34 -2.53
CA LEU A 206 -0.65 3.09 -1.86
C LEU A 206 0.11 1.88 -2.44
N GLU A 207 0.34 1.87 -3.75
CA GLU A 207 1.16 0.84 -4.40
C GLU A 207 2.58 0.82 -3.83
N ASN A 208 3.23 1.98 -3.68
CA ASN A 208 4.55 2.07 -3.06
C ASN A 208 4.56 1.54 -1.61
N LEU A 209 3.56 1.91 -0.80
CA LEU A 209 3.46 1.45 0.59
C LEU A 209 3.32 -0.07 0.68
N HIS A 210 2.48 -0.67 -0.17
CA HIS A 210 2.33 -2.12 -0.21
C HIS A 210 3.57 -2.83 -0.74
N ALA A 211 4.29 -2.23 -1.69
CA ALA A 211 5.55 -2.77 -2.19
C ALA A 211 6.64 -2.76 -1.11
N GLU A 212 6.76 -1.67 -0.35
CA GLU A 212 7.70 -1.55 0.77
C GLU A 212 7.37 -2.52 1.90
N GLU A 213 6.10 -2.64 2.26
CA GLU A 213 5.63 -3.63 3.24
C GLU A 213 6.00 -5.05 2.77
N ALA A 214 5.66 -5.43 1.54
CA ALA A 214 6.00 -6.73 0.98
C ALA A 214 7.52 -6.99 0.97
N ALA A 215 8.31 -6.01 0.55
CA ALA A 215 9.76 -6.10 0.53
C ALA A 215 10.36 -6.37 1.92
N SER A 216 9.80 -5.76 2.98
CA SER A 216 10.25 -6.00 4.35
C SER A 216 10.12 -7.47 4.77
N TYR A 217 9.03 -8.14 4.36
CA TYR A 217 8.82 -9.57 4.65
C TYR A 217 9.74 -10.48 3.82
N TYR A 218 9.96 -10.18 2.53
CA TYR A 218 10.93 -10.94 1.72
C TYR A 218 12.36 -10.81 2.25
N LYS A 219 12.72 -9.64 2.79
CA LYS A 219 14.01 -9.44 3.46
C LYS A 219 14.16 -10.30 4.71
N ILE A 220 13.09 -10.51 5.48
CA ILE A 220 13.08 -11.39 6.67
C ILE A 220 13.31 -12.85 6.26
N ILE A 221 12.73 -13.30 5.15
CA ILE A 221 12.89 -14.68 4.64
C ILE A 221 14.27 -14.88 3.96
N GLY A 222 15.02 -13.81 3.73
CA GLY A 222 16.33 -13.85 3.09
C GLY A 222 16.29 -13.74 1.56
N ASP A 223 15.11 -13.56 0.96
CA ASP A 223 14.97 -13.31 -0.48
C ASP A 223 15.19 -11.83 -0.79
N LYS A 224 16.47 -11.45 -0.82
CA LYS A 224 16.91 -10.08 -1.08
C LYS A 224 16.61 -9.62 -2.51
N ALA A 225 16.55 -10.55 -3.47
CA ALA A 225 16.32 -10.21 -4.87
C ALA A 225 14.89 -9.69 -5.07
N THR A 226 13.90 -10.47 -4.63
CA THR A 226 12.48 -10.08 -4.70
C THR A 226 12.21 -8.83 -3.86
N ALA A 227 12.85 -8.70 -2.69
CA ALA A 227 12.72 -7.51 -1.86
C ALA A 227 13.23 -6.23 -2.56
N LEU A 228 14.39 -6.30 -3.22
CA LEU A 228 14.94 -5.16 -3.97
C LEU A 228 14.06 -4.80 -5.16
N GLU A 229 13.58 -5.80 -5.89
CA GLU A 229 12.67 -5.60 -7.03
C GLU A 229 11.38 -4.89 -6.60
N LEU A 230 10.75 -5.32 -5.50
CA LEU A 230 9.55 -4.68 -4.97
C LEU A 230 9.80 -3.23 -4.55
N VAL A 231 10.92 -2.94 -3.89
CA VAL A 231 11.28 -1.56 -3.55
C VAL A 231 11.42 -0.72 -4.81
N ASP A 232 12.14 -1.20 -5.81
CA ASP A 232 12.34 -0.48 -7.07
C ASP A 232 11.03 -0.25 -7.83
N LEU A 233 10.11 -1.23 -7.82
CA LEU A 233 8.77 -1.07 -8.39
C LEU A 233 7.92 -0.04 -7.62
N GLY A 234 8.00 -0.01 -6.29
CA GLY A 234 7.33 1.00 -5.47
C GLY A 234 7.82 2.42 -5.78
N LYS A 235 9.13 2.59 -5.93
CA LYS A 235 9.76 3.86 -6.33
C LYS A 235 9.30 4.32 -7.72
N LEU A 236 9.20 3.40 -8.67
CA LEU A 236 8.62 3.70 -9.99
C LEU A 236 7.18 4.18 -9.87
N ALA A 237 6.36 3.52 -9.05
CA ALA A 237 4.99 3.97 -8.81
C ALA A 237 4.95 5.39 -8.22
N LEU A 238 5.79 5.67 -7.23
CA LEU A 238 5.87 6.99 -6.62
C LEU A 238 6.36 8.08 -7.60
N ALA A 239 7.38 7.79 -8.41
CA ALA A 239 7.85 8.69 -9.47
C ALA A 239 6.74 9.03 -10.47
N THR A 240 5.93 8.04 -10.88
CA THR A 240 4.78 8.27 -11.78
C THR A 240 3.68 9.11 -11.12
N ALA A 241 3.49 8.97 -9.80
CA ALA A 241 2.55 9.79 -9.04
C ALA A 241 2.97 11.27 -9.05
N PHE A 242 4.25 11.55 -8.73
CA PHE A 242 4.79 12.90 -8.76
C PHE A 242 4.78 13.50 -10.17
N ALA A 243 5.08 12.70 -11.20
CA ALA A 243 4.99 13.17 -12.58
C ALA A 243 3.55 13.56 -12.98
N SER A 244 2.55 12.78 -12.54
CA SER A 244 1.12 13.09 -12.78
C SER A 244 0.67 14.35 -12.04
N GLU A 245 1.09 14.52 -10.79
CA GLU A 245 0.85 15.73 -10.01
C GLU A 245 1.46 16.96 -10.69
N ALA A 246 2.73 16.86 -11.09
CA ALA A 246 3.45 17.93 -11.74
C ALA A 246 2.81 18.33 -13.09
N GLN A 247 2.25 17.38 -13.84
CA GLN A 247 1.46 17.68 -15.04
C GLN A 247 0.18 18.48 -14.72
N SER A 248 -0.47 18.21 -13.58
CA SER A 248 -1.63 18.98 -13.14
C SER A 248 -1.24 20.42 -12.78
N TYR A 249 -0.16 20.60 -12.02
CA TYR A 249 0.32 21.93 -11.66
C TYR A 249 0.82 22.72 -12.87
N SER A 250 1.47 22.04 -13.83
CA SER A 250 1.85 22.63 -15.11
C SER A 250 0.66 23.29 -15.81
N ARG A 251 -0.46 22.56 -16.00
CA ARG A 251 -1.66 23.13 -16.66
C ARG A 251 -2.24 24.32 -15.89
N GLN A 252 -2.25 24.24 -14.55
CA GLN A 252 -2.73 25.34 -13.71
C GLN A 252 -1.81 26.56 -13.80
N SER A 253 -0.50 26.35 -13.84
CA SER A 253 0.50 27.41 -13.94
C SER A 253 0.39 28.19 -15.24
N GLU A 254 0.13 27.52 -16.38
CA GLU A 254 -0.09 28.17 -17.68
C GLU A 254 -1.35 29.05 -17.66
N GLN A 255 -2.45 28.55 -17.11
CA GLN A 255 -3.69 29.32 -16.98
C GLN A 255 -3.50 30.56 -16.10
N MET A 256 -2.72 30.43 -15.02
CA MET A 256 -2.46 31.54 -14.10
C MET A 256 -1.46 32.54 -14.65
N ALA A 257 -0.46 32.10 -15.40
CA ALA A 257 0.45 33.01 -16.11
C ALA A 257 -0.32 33.86 -17.12
N PHE A 258 -1.30 33.28 -17.83
CA PHE A 258 -2.20 34.02 -18.71
C PHE A 258 -3.08 35.00 -17.94
N ARG A 259 -3.64 34.60 -16.79
CA ARG A 259 -4.42 35.51 -15.93
C ARG A 259 -3.56 36.68 -15.45
N ALA A 260 -2.35 36.43 -14.95
CA ALA A 260 -1.42 37.47 -14.53
C ALA A 260 -1.14 38.46 -15.68
N GLN A 261 -1.01 37.99 -16.92
CA GLN A 261 -0.85 38.86 -18.09
C GLN A 261 -2.05 39.78 -18.34
N ILE A 262 -3.27 39.24 -18.25
CA ILE A 262 -4.49 40.04 -18.42
C ILE A 262 -4.58 41.11 -17.33
N GLU A 263 -4.28 40.76 -16.08
CA GLU A 263 -4.40 41.70 -14.97
C GLU A 263 -3.40 42.85 -15.07
N ARG A 264 -2.16 42.59 -15.52
CA ARG A 264 -1.22 43.67 -15.85
C ARG A 264 -1.81 44.67 -16.84
N LEU A 265 -2.42 44.17 -17.92
CA LEU A 265 -3.06 45.03 -18.92
C LEU A 265 -4.21 45.81 -18.31
N ASN A 266 -5.06 45.19 -17.49
CA ASN A 266 -6.15 45.86 -16.79
C ASN A 266 -5.64 46.97 -15.87
N THR A 267 -4.57 46.72 -15.11
CA THR A 267 -3.96 47.73 -14.23
C THR A 267 -3.45 48.93 -15.03
N PHE A 268 -2.85 48.74 -16.21
CA PHE A 268 -2.43 49.86 -17.05
C PHE A 268 -3.62 50.67 -17.61
N HIS A 269 -4.74 50.02 -17.93
CA HIS A 269 -5.95 50.75 -18.35
C HIS A 269 -6.51 51.59 -17.20
N LYS A 270 -6.61 51.01 -15.99
CA LYS A 270 -7.03 51.74 -14.79
C LYS A 270 -6.12 52.93 -14.48
N LEU A 271 -4.80 52.71 -14.50
CA LEU A 271 -3.83 53.78 -14.29
C LEU A 271 -3.95 54.89 -15.33
N ALA A 272 -4.20 54.55 -16.60
CA ALA A 272 -4.41 55.55 -17.65
C ALA A 272 -5.69 56.37 -17.41
N ASP A 273 -6.78 55.72 -16.95
CA ASP A 273 -8.03 56.37 -16.59
C ASP A 273 -7.86 57.29 -15.36
N GLU A 274 -7.20 56.81 -14.29
CA GLU A 274 -6.84 57.60 -13.10
C GLU A 274 -6.05 58.86 -13.46
N LEU A 275 -4.97 58.69 -14.25
CA LEU A 275 -4.13 59.81 -14.70
C LEU A 275 -4.92 60.82 -15.55
N SER A 276 -5.99 60.40 -16.22
CA SER A 276 -6.85 61.27 -17.02
C SER A 276 -7.85 62.07 -16.19
N ILE A 277 -8.26 61.54 -15.03
CA ILE A 277 -9.27 62.13 -14.14
C ILE A 277 -8.63 62.96 -13.01
N LEU A 278 -7.32 62.81 -12.75
CA LEU A 278 -6.59 63.45 -11.64
C LEU A 278 -7.18 63.09 -10.26
N GLU A 279 -7.86 61.95 -10.15
CA GLU A 279 -8.31 61.38 -8.88
C GLU A 279 -7.32 60.28 -8.46
N GLU A 280 -6.88 60.31 -7.21
CA GLU A 280 -6.12 59.22 -6.60
C GLU A 280 -7.15 58.22 -6.02
N GLU A 281 -7.22 56.99 -6.56
CA GLU A 281 -7.98 55.91 -5.93
C GLU A 281 -7.35 55.53 -4.57
N GLU A 282 -8.17 55.17 -3.57
CA GLU A 282 -7.71 54.83 -2.21
C GLU A 282 -6.91 53.50 -2.15
N GLU A 283 -6.98 52.67 -3.20
CA GLU A 283 -6.36 51.34 -3.26
C GLU A 283 -5.56 51.22 -4.57
N ASP A 284 -4.26 50.89 -4.49
CA ASP A 284 -3.39 50.85 -5.67
C ASP A 284 -3.71 49.58 -6.50
N PRO A 285 -4.21 49.70 -7.75
CA PRO A 285 -4.56 48.55 -8.59
C PRO A 285 -3.35 47.68 -8.97
N MET A 286 -2.13 48.10 -8.62
CA MET A 286 -0.92 47.30 -8.74
C MET A 286 -0.88 46.15 -7.71
N ASP A 287 -1.38 46.34 -6.50
CA ASP A 287 -1.25 45.33 -5.43
C ASP A 287 -2.00 44.03 -5.78
N ASP A 288 -3.22 44.14 -6.33
CA ASP A 288 -4.00 43.02 -6.85
C ASP A 288 -3.25 42.25 -7.95
N ALA A 289 -2.62 42.97 -8.89
CA ALA A 289 -1.86 42.37 -9.98
C ALA A 289 -0.61 41.65 -9.44
N LEU A 290 0.07 42.24 -8.44
CA LEU A 290 1.24 41.64 -7.80
C LEU A 290 0.87 40.37 -7.02
N GLU A 291 -0.27 40.35 -6.33
CA GLU A 291 -0.76 39.15 -5.62
C GLU A 291 -1.01 38.00 -6.61
N ILE A 292 -1.64 38.28 -7.75
CA ILE A 292 -1.89 37.27 -8.79
C ILE A 292 -0.57 36.75 -9.39
N HIS A 293 0.41 37.62 -9.58
CA HIS A 293 1.77 37.24 -9.98
C HIS A 293 2.42 36.32 -8.95
N ASP A 294 2.40 36.69 -7.68
CA ASP A 294 3.02 35.92 -6.60
C ASP A 294 2.35 34.56 -6.40
N GLY A 295 1.02 34.50 -6.51
CA GLY A 295 0.27 33.25 -6.53
C GLY A 295 0.66 32.34 -7.70
N THR A 296 0.95 32.92 -8.88
CA THR A 296 1.41 32.16 -10.06
C THR A 296 2.84 31.65 -9.89
N ILE A 297 3.74 32.51 -9.42
CA ILE A 297 5.15 32.17 -9.12
C ILE A 297 5.21 31.03 -8.10
N SER A 298 4.40 31.11 -7.03
CA SER A 298 4.33 30.06 -6.00
C SER A 298 3.93 28.69 -6.58
N LYS A 299 2.93 28.67 -7.48
CA LYS A 299 2.50 27.43 -8.15
C LYS A 299 3.51 26.89 -9.15
N LEU A 300 4.23 27.75 -9.86
CA LEU A 300 5.36 27.33 -10.71
C LEU A 300 6.48 26.71 -9.86
N LYS A 301 6.82 27.31 -8.72
CA LYS A 301 7.80 26.76 -7.78
C LYS A 301 7.38 25.37 -7.27
N GLN A 302 6.09 25.20 -6.94
CA GLN A 302 5.54 23.89 -6.58
C GLN A 302 5.63 22.88 -7.73
N THR A 303 5.32 23.30 -8.96
CA THR A 303 5.44 22.45 -10.16
C THR A 303 6.86 21.95 -10.36
N VAL A 304 7.85 22.86 -10.25
CA VAL A 304 9.29 22.53 -10.35
C VAL A 304 9.67 21.50 -9.28
N ALA A 305 9.28 21.74 -8.03
CA ALA A 305 9.59 20.84 -6.93
C ALA A 305 9.01 19.43 -7.13
N SER A 306 7.77 19.32 -7.61
CA SER A 306 7.14 18.01 -7.91
C SER A 306 7.87 17.29 -9.06
N PHE A 307 8.29 17.98 -10.12
CA PHE A 307 9.07 17.35 -11.19
C PHE A 307 10.47 16.94 -10.74
N GLU A 308 11.14 17.73 -9.89
CA GLU A 308 12.43 17.38 -9.30
C GLU A 308 12.30 16.15 -8.38
N ALA A 309 11.25 16.08 -7.57
CA ALA A 309 10.95 14.91 -6.75
C ALA A 309 10.72 13.65 -7.61
N ALA A 310 9.95 13.77 -8.70
CA ALA A 310 9.74 12.67 -9.65
C ALA A 310 11.06 12.18 -10.25
N ALA A 311 11.92 13.09 -10.70
CA ALA A 311 13.21 12.75 -11.30
C ALA A 311 14.16 12.08 -10.30
N ASN A 312 14.23 12.61 -9.07
CA ASN A 312 15.08 12.06 -8.02
C ASN A 312 14.61 10.67 -7.58
N GLU A 313 13.30 10.47 -7.43
CA GLU A 313 12.74 9.18 -7.03
C GLU A 313 13.03 8.12 -8.10
N LEU A 314 12.83 8.49 -9.36
CA LEU A 314 13.10 7.64 -10.52
C LEU A 314 14.57 7.28 -10.66
N ASP A 315 15.48 8.23 -10.43
CA ASP A 315 16.92 7.98 -10.46
C ASP A 315 17.39 7.08 -9.30
N SER A 316 16.66 7.09 -8.18
CA SER A 316 16.97 6.27 -7.00
C SER A 316 16.68 4.78 -7.17
N VAL A 317 16.02 4.37 -8.27
CA VAL A 317 15.78 2.97 -8.66
C VAL A 317 17.11 2.30 -8.97
N LYS A 318 17.44 1.17 -8.34
CA LYS A 318 18.77 0.54 -8.46
C LYS A 318 18.82 -0.65 -9.43
N GLY A 319 17.73 -1.38 -9.61
CA GLY A 319 17.68 -2.59 -10.40
C GLY A 319 17.90 -2.33 -11.88
N GLU A 320 19.04 -2.78 -12.43
CA GLU A 320 19.43 -2.53 -13.83
C GLU A 320 18.39 -3.06 -14.84
N ILE A 321 17.85 -4.26 -14.60
CA ILE A 321 16.80 -4.85 -15.45
C ILE A 321 15.52 -3.99 -15.41
N ILE A 322 15.14 -3.50 -14.23
CA ILE A 322 13.95 -2.67 -14.03
C ILE A 322 14.14 -1.32 -14.71
N ARG A 323 15.33 -0.72 -14.58
CA ARG A 323 15.69 0.54 -15.23
C ARG A 323 15.61 0.44 -16.75
N LEU A 324 16.21 -0.61 -17.32
CA LEU A 324 16.17 -0.88 -18.76
C LEU A 324 14.76 -1.14 -19.27
N LYS A 325 13.99 -2.00 -18.59
CA LYS A 325 12.62 -2.36 -18.99
C LYS A 325 11.68 -1.15 -18.98
N ASN A 326 11.88 -0.22 -18.06
CA ASN A 326 11.06 0.97 -17.91
C ASN A 326 11.67 2.24 -18.55
N ASN A 327 12.82 2.12 -19.24
CA ASN A 327 13.52 3.27 -19.84
C ASN A 327 13.74 4.43 -18.83
N VAL A 328 14.22 4.08 -17.64
CA VAL A 328 14.40 5.02 -16.52
C VAL A 328 15.32 6.18 -16.91
N GLU A 329 16.45 5.90 -17.56
CA GLU A 329 17.40 6.94 -17.97
C GLU A 329 16.77 7.96 -18.94
N GLY A 330 15.96 7.49 -19.89
CA GLY A 330 15.25 8.35 -20.81
C GLY A 330 14.23 9.23 -20.11
N GLN A 331 13.45 8.64 -19.19
CA GLN A 331 12.44 9.36 -18.41
C GLN A 331 13.07 10.39 -17.45
N VAL A 332 14.18 10.07 -16.77
CA VAL A 332 14.91 11.02 -15.91
C VAL A 332 15.37 12.24 -16.73
N ARG A 333 15.98 12.02 -17.90
CA ARG A 333 16.42 13.12 -18.78
C ARG A 333 15.25 13.99 -19.24
N GLN A 334 14.13 13.37 -19.62
CA GLN A 334 12.92 14.10 -20.00
C GLN A 334 12.39 14.95 -18.85
N LEU A 335 12.31 14.40 -17.62
CA LEU A 335 11.88 15.15 -16.44
C LEU A 335 12.84 16.31 -16.12
N GLN A 336 14.16 16.09 -16.21
CA GLN A 336 15.16 17.14 -16.02
C GLN A 336 15.03 18.26 -17.06
N GLY A 337 14.80 17.93 -18.34
CA GLY A 337 14.52 18.91 -19.38
C GLY A 337 13.25 19.73 -19.08
N VAL A 338 12.19 19.06 -18.61
CA VAL A 338 10.95 19.73 -18.17
C VAL A 338 11.20 20.65 -16.97
N VAL A 339 11.97 20.23 -15.97
CA VAL A 339 12.37 21.07 -14.83
C VAL A 339 13.09 22.33 -15.31
N MET A 340 14.05 22.18 -16.22
CA MET A 340 14.79 23.32 -16.76
C MET A 340 13.88 24.27 -17.55
N LYS A 341 12.93 23.74 -18.32
CA LYS A 341 11.91 24.56 -18.99
C LYS A 341 11.09 25.36 -17.97
N PHE A 342 10.61 24.74 -16.90
CA PHE A 342 9.82 25.45 -15.88
C PHE A 342 10.63 26.46 -15.07
N LYS A 343 11.91 26.20 -14.82
CA LYS A 343 12.84 27.21 -14.27
C LYS A 343 12.97 28.41 -15.21
N GLY A 344 13.04 28.16 -16.52
CA GLY A 344 12.98 29.21 -17.54
C GLY A 344 11.67 30.00 -17.52
N ASP A 345 10.52 29.30 -17.46
CA ASP A 345 9.20 29.94 -17.36
C ASP A 345 9.04 30.77 -16.08
N LEU A 346 9.60 30.31 -14.96
CA LEU A 346 9.64 31.01 -13.69
C LEU A 346 10.46 32.31 -13.79
N SER A 347 11.71 32.23 -14.25
CA SER A 347 12.54 33.43 -14.44
C SER A 347 11.89 34.41 -15.42
N ARG A 348 11.23 33.92 -16.49
CA ARG A 348 10.48 34.78 -17.42
C ARG A 348 9.30 35.49 -16.74
N LEU A 349 8.56 34.80 -15.88
CA LEU A 349 7.41 35.37 -15.18
C LEU A 349 7.84 36.38 -14.11
N GLU A 350 8.91 36.08 -13.37
CA GLU A 350 9.52 37.03 -12.44
C GLU A 350 10.04 38.26 -13.20
N GLY A 351 10.65 38.06 -14.37
CA GLY A 351 11.06 39.14 -15.28
C GLY A 351 9.90 40.01 -15.72
N ALA A 352 8.80 39.41 -16.14
CA ALA A 352 7.59 40.13 -16.52
C ALA A 352 6.93 40.89 -15.35
N LYS A 353 7.05 40.37 -14.12
CA LYS A 353 6.60 41.07 -12.90
C LYS A 353 7.44 42.33 -12.66
N ASN A 354 8.76 42.21 -12.76
CA ASN A 354 9.67 43.34 -12.58
C ASN A 354 9.51 44.38 -13.69
N ASP A 355 9.38 43.96 -14.95
CA ASP A 355 9.14 44.86 -16.07
C ASP A 355 7.85 45.68 -15.88
N PHE A 356 6.78 45.01 -15.45
CA PHE A 356 5.50 45.65 -15.08
C PHE A 356 5.64 46.69 -13.97
N MET A 357 6.33 46.35 -12.87
CA MET A 357 6.60 47.30 -11.78
C MET A 357 7.42 48.49 -12.28
N GLY A 358 8.40 48.24 -13.14
CA GLY A 358 9.24 49.27 -13.75
C GLY A 358 8.40 50.26 -14.59
N GLU A 359 7.54 49.74 -15.46
CA GLU A 359 6.67 50.53 -16.32
C GLU A 359 5.62 51.32 -15.51
N TYR A 360 5.00 50.67 -14.51
CA TYR A 360 4.05 51.32 -13.61
C TYR A 360 4.68 52.51 -12.85
N LEU A 361 5.85 52.28 -12.23
CA LEU A 361 6.60 53.33 -11.53
C LEU A 361 7.09 54.43 -12.47
N PHE A 362 7.43 54.09 -13.71
CA PHE A 362 7.82 55.06 -14.72
C PHE A 362 6.65 55.97 -15.09
N MET A 363 5.44 55.41 -15.26
CA MET A 363 4.21 56.19 -15.52
C MET A 363 3.84 57.10 -14.34
N LYS A 364 4.05 56.67 -13.09
CA LYS A 364 3.92 57.52 -11.88
C LYS A 364 5.06 58.54 -11.70
N GLY A 365 6.09 58.52 -12.54
CA GLY A 365 7.21 59.48 -12.53
C GLY A 365 8.42 59.09 -11.67
N GLU A 366 8.43 57.91 -11.07
CA GLU A 366 9.51 57.40 -10.20
C GLU A 366 10.65 56.71 -10.98
N LYS A 367 11.32 57.47 -11.85
CA LYS A 367 12.28 56.93 -12.83
C LYS A 367 13.48 56.18 -12.24
N SER A 368 13.94 56.56 -11.04
CA SER A 368 15.08 55.91 -10.39
C SER A 368 14.75 54.50 -9.91
N LYS A 369 13.56 54.29 -9.34
CA LYS A 369 13.09 52.98 -8.91
C LYS A 369 12.74 52.09 -10.11
N ALA A 370 12.10 52.66 -11.13
CA ALA A 370 11.80 51.96 -12.37
C ALA A 370 13.04 51.32 -13.03
N LYS A 371 14.18 52.05 -13.03
CA LYS A 371 15.44 51.56 -13.60
C LYS A 371 15.98 50.30 -12.90
N ILE A 372 15.78 50.18 -11.58
CA ILE A 372 16.21 48.99 -10.82
C ILE A 372 15.41 47.78 -11.30
N HIS A 373 14.07 47.92 -11.37
CA HIS A 373 13.20 46.84 -11.83
C HIS A 373 13.47 46.40 -13.28
N PHE A 374 13.74 47.34 -14.20
CA PHE A 374 14.13 46.97 -15.57
C PHE A 374 15.46 46.22 -15.62
N SER A 375 16.41 46.53 -14.72
CA SER A 375 17.67 45.79 -14.62
C SER A 375 17.43 44.36 -14.17
N ASP A 376 16.65 44.19 -13.09
CA ASP A 376 16.32 42.87 -12.54
C ASP A 376 15.55 42.01 -13.55
N ALA A 377 14.60 42.61 -14.29
CA ALA A 377 13.86 41.93 -15.35
C ALA A 377 14.78 41.40 -16.46
N ASN A 378 15.80 42.16 -16.84
CA ASN A 378 16.76 41.76 -17.88
C ASN A 378 17.66 40.62 -17.42
N ASP A 379 18.09 40.63 -16.16
CA ASP A 379 18.87 39.54 -15.58
C ASP A 379 18.06 38.24 -15.51
N GLN A 380 16.79 38.32 -15.10
CA GLN A 380 15.85 37.19 -15.08
C GLN A 380 15.55 36.65 -16.49
N LEU A 381 15.43 37.52 -17.50
CA LEU A 381 15.27 37.09 -18.89
C LEU A 381 16.51 36.35 -19.40
N ARG A 382 17.71 36.80 -19.03
CA ARG A 382 18.96 36.11 -19.38
C ARG A 382 19.03 34.73 -18.74
N GLU A 383 18.64 34.60 -17.48
CA GLU A 383 18.54 33.31 -16.80
C GLU A 383 17.54 32.39 -17.49
N ALA A 384 16.37 32.92 -17.88
CA ALA A 384 15.35 32.17 -18.60
C ALA A 384 15.90 31.56 -19.90
N VAL A 385 16.62 32.35 -20.70
CA VAL A 385 17.25 31.89 -21.95
C VAL A 385 18.28 30.80 -21.67
N GLY A 386 19.08 30.94 -20.62
CA GLY A 386 20.03 29.90 -20.19
C GLY A 386 19.31 28.58 -19.88
N ASN A 387 18.26 28.64 -19.08
CA ASN A 387 17.45 27.48 -18.69
C ASN A 387 16.78 26.79 -19.90
N TYR A 388 16.20 27.53 -20.84
CA TYR A 388 15.62 26.95 -22.05
C TYR A 388 16.67 26.32 -22.97
N THR A 389 17.87 26.89 -23.04
CA THR A 389 18.96 26.33 -23.85
C THR A 389 19.39 24.97 -23.31
N VAL A 390 19.48 24.83 -21.99
CA VAL A 390 19.78 23.54 -21.34
C VAL A 390 18.62 22.56 -21.53
N ALA A 391 17.37 23.01 -21.43
CA ALA A 391 16.20 22.15 -21.64
C ALA A 391 16.07 21.59 -23.07
N ALA A 392 16.64 22.27 -24.06
CA ALA A 392 16.57 21.89 -25.47
C ALA A 392 17.68 20.92 -25.92
N GLN A 393 18.70 20.72 -25.09
CA GLN A 393 19.80 19.77 -25.29
C GLN A 393 19.45 18.41 -24.67
#